data_AF-A0A1H6FMU8-F1
#
_entry.id   AF-A0A1H6FMU8-F1
#
_cell.length_a   1.000
_cell.length_b   1.000
_cell.length_c   1.000
_cell.angle_alpha   90.00
_cell.angle_beta   90.00
_cell.angle_gamma   90.00
#
_symmetry.space_group_name_H-M   'P 1'
#
loop_
_entity.id
_entity.type
_entity.pdbx_description
1 polymer ?
#
loop_
_entity_poly.entity_id
_entity_poly.type
_entity_poly.pdbx_seq_one_letter_code
_entity_poly.pdbx_strand_id
1 'polypeptide(L)' 'MATEQPDLIGPDEVAYRLELTPAQLKVTWTALKTLADDLGHDEHDVLEVVRQVLAKLPDENAIRAIRLDQPR' A
#
# COMPACT_ATOMS: atom_id res chain seq x y z
N MET A 1 -17.01 -37.30 0.39
CA MET A 1 -15.96 -36.48 -0.21
C MET A 1 -16.07 -35.11 0.41
N ALA A 2 -15.11 -34.74 1.26
CA ALA A 2 -15.12 -33.44 1.92
C ALA A 2 -14.71 -32.38 0.90
N THR A 3 -15.63 -31.49 0.55
CA THR A 3 -15.31 -30.25 -0.14
C THR A 3 -14.67 -29.32 0.88
N GLU A 4 -13.35 -29.43 1.04
CA GLU A 4 -12.55 -28.39 1.69
C GLU A 4 -12.58 -27.17 0.77
N GLN A 5 -13.66 -26.41 0.87
CA GLN A 5 -13.78 -25.11 0.24
C GLN A 5 -12.66 -24.27 0.86
N PRO A 6 -11.64 -23.85 0.09
CA PRO A 6 -10.55 -23.08 0.66
C PRO A 6 -11.16 -21.87 1.36
N ASP A 7 -10.63 -21.55 2.53
CA ASP A 7 -11.01 -20.39 3.34
C ASP A 7 -10.64 -19.12 2.53
N LEU A 8 -11.46 -18.82 1.53
CA LEU A 8 -11.23 -17.73 0.59
C LEU A 8 -11.72 -16.45 1.26
N ILE A 9 -10.81 -15.51 1.43
CA ILE A 9 -11.08 -14.17 1.94
C ILE A 9 -12.19 -13.54 1.10
N GLY A 10 -13.26 -13.11 1.76
CA GLY A 10 -14.40 -12.47 1.09
C GLY A 10 -14.01 -11.14 0.42
N PRO A 11 -14.79 -10.65 -0.56
CA PRO A 11 -14.47 -9.43 -1.31
C PRO A 11 -14.38 -8.16 -0.46
N ASP A 12 -14.99 -8.16 0.72
CA ASP A 12 -14.96 -7.03 1.68
C ASP A 12 -14.15 -7.37 2.95
N GLU A 13 -13.50 -8.53 2.97
CA GLU A 13 -12.77 -9.02 4.13
C GLU A 13 -11.30 -8.59 4.06
N VAL A 14 -10.80 -8.03 5.16
CA VAL A 14 -9.40 -7.64 5.26
C VAL A 14 -8.55 -8.89 5.43
N ALA A 15 -7.95 -9.35 4.32
CA ALA A 15 -7.02 -10.48 4.26
C ALA A 15 -5.90 -10.39 5.32
N TYR A 16 -5.36 -9.19 5.50
CA TYR A 16 -4.21 -8.94 6.36
C TYR A 16 -4.12 -7.47 6.74
N ARG A 17 -3.77 -7.20 8.01
CA ARG A 17 -3.43 -5.86 8.49
C ARG A 17 -1.92 -5.75 8.65
N LEU A 18 -1.31 -4.85 7.88
CA LEU A 18 0.12 -4.55 8.00
C LEU A 18 0.31 -3.33 8.91
N GLU A 19 1.09 -3.51 9.98
CA GLU A 19 1.53 -2.39 10.82
C GLU A 19 2.85 -1.84 10.27
N LEU A 20 2.88 -0.54 10.03
CA LEU A 20 4.08 0.16 9.54
C LEU A 20 4.55 1.13 10.61
N THR A 21 5.83 1.06 10.97
CA THR A 21 6.47 2.16 11.69
C THR A 21 6.44 3.43 10.84
N PRO A 22 6.55 4.64 11.42
CA PRO A 22 6.59 5.87 10.64
C PRO A 22 7.66 5.86 9.55
N ALA A 23 8.85 5.33 9.85
CA ALA A 23 9.94 5.22 8.88
C ALA A 23 9.58 4.29 7.71
N GLN A 24 9.02 3.12 7.99
CA GLN A 24 8.56 2.19 6.97
C GLN A 24 7.43 2.80 6.14
N LEU A 25 6.46 3.45 6.78
CA LEU A 25 5.36 4.13 6.09
C LEU A 25 5.87 5.18 5.10
N LYS A 26 6.84 6.00 5.50
CA LYS A 26 7.44 6.99 4.59
C LYS A 26 8.13 6.34 3.39
N VAL A 27 8.90 5.27 3.62
CA VAL A 27 9.58 4.52 2.56
C VAL A 27 8.56 3.88 1.62
N THR A 28 7.55 3.19 2.14
CA THR A 28 6.50 2.53 1.35
C THR A 28 5.73 3.53 0.51
N TRP A 29 5.28 4.64 1.10
CA TRP A 29 4.55 5.68 0.36
C TRP A 29 5.41 6.26 -0.77
N THR A 30 6.69 6.55 -0.49
CA THR A 30 7.62 7.09 -1.50
C THR A 30 7.82 6.12 -2.65
N ALA A 31 8.04 4.84 -2.35
CA ALA A 31 8.22 3.80 -3.36
C ALA A 31 6.97 3.61 -4.23
N LEU A 32 5.78 3.58 -3.62
CA LEU A 32 4.51 3.48 -4.35
C LEU A 32 4.25 4.71 -5.22
N LYS A 33 4.60 5.91 -4.74
CA LYS A 33 4.45 7.13 -5.51
C LYS A 33 5.39 7.15 -6.72
N THR A 34 6.66 6.81 -6.53
CA THR A 34 7.62 6.65 -7.64
C THR A 34 7.15 5.62 -8.64
N LEU A 35 6.71 4.43 -8.17
CA LEU A 35 6.14 3.41 -9.06
C LEU A 35 4.97 3.97 -9.86
N ALA A 36 4.00 4.63 -9.22
CA ALA A 36 2.85 5.20 -9.91
C ALA A 36 3.23 6.25 -10.97
N ASP A 37 4.28 7.02 -10.73
CA ASP A 37 4.78 8.04 -11.67
C ASP A 37 5.54 7.40 -12.85
N ASP A 38 6.13 6.22 -12.67
CA ASP A 38 6.84 5.44 -13.71
C ASP A 38 5.90 4.54 -14.56
N LEU A 39 4.72 4.18 -14.05
CA LEU A 39 3.74 3.35 -14.79
C LEU A 39 3.18 4.08 -16.01
N GLY A 40 3.26 3.42 -17.17
CA GLY A 40 2.82 3.96 -18.46
C GLY A 40 1.33 3.73 -18.78
N HIS A 41 0.92 4.13 -19.98
CA HIS A 41 -0.48 3.98 -20.43
C HIS A 41 -0.96 2.51 -20.54
N ASP A 42 -0.06 1.58 -20.86
CA ASP A 42 -0.39 0.16 -20.99
C ASP A 42 -0.58 -0.55 -19.63
N GLU A 43 -0.24 0.09 -18.51
CA GLU A 43 -0.26 -0.49 -17.16
C GLU A 43 -1.40 0.07 -16.29
N HIS A 44 -2.49 0.49 -16.94
CA HIS A 44 -3.61 1.18 -16.26
C HIS A 44 -4.17 0.40 -15.06
N ASP A 45 -4.30 -0.92 -15.17
CA ASP A 45 -4.83 -1.77 -14.10
C ASP A 45 -3.91 -1.76 -12.86
N VAL A 46 -2.59 -1.81 -13.08
CA VAL A 46 -1.60 -1.75 -12.00
C VAL A 46 -1.62 -0.36 -11.36
N LEU A 47 -1.68 0.70 -12.18
CA LEU A 47 -1.76 2.07 -11.72
C LEU A 47 -3.01 2.29 -10.86
N GLU A 48 -4.16 1.72 -11.25
CA GLU A 48 -5.38 1.79 -10.48
C GLU A 48 -5.22 1.13 -9.10
N VAL A 49 -4.64 -0.08 -9.05
CA VAL A 49 -4.37 -0.77 -7.79
C VAL A 49 -3.43 0.05 -6.90
N VAL A 50 -2.34 0.59 -7.45
CA VAL A 50 -1.40 1.44 -6.68
C VAL A 50 -2.11 2.68 -6.14
N ARG A 51 -2.98 3.32 -6.93
CA ARG A 51 -3.80 4.46 -6.46
C ARG A 51 -4.75 4.07 -5.34
N GLN A 52 -5.41 2.91 -5.42
CA GLN A 52 -6.28 2.41 -4.37
C GLN A 52 -5.49 2.13 -3.07
N VAL A 53 -4.25 1.64 -3.17
CA VAL A 53 -3.39 1.46 -2.00
C VAL A 53 -2.96 2.81 -1.42
N LEU A 54 -2.50 3.75 -2.25
CA LEU A 54 -2.12 5.09 -1.82
C LEU A 54 -3.27 5.84 -1.12
N ALA A 55 -4.52 5.64 -1.58
CA ALA A 55 -5.71 6.22 -0.96
C ALA A 55 -6.00 5.70 0.46
N LYS A 56 -5.43 4.56 0.85
CA LYS A 56 -5.53 4.00 2.22
C LYS A 56 -4.43 4.54 3.14
N LEU A 57 -3.44 5.25 2.61
CA LEU A 57 -2.33 5.82 3.39
C LEU A 57 -2.61 7.30 3.73
N PRO A 58 -1.92 7.85 4.75
CA PRO A 58 -1.95 9.29 5.01
C PRO A 58 -1.50 10.12 3.81
N ASP A 59 -1.96 11.38 3.76
CA ASP A 59 -1.64 12.30 2.67
C ASP A 59 -0.15 12.67 2.63
N GLU A 60 0.26 13.24 1.50
CA GLU A 60 1.66 13.60 1.24
C GLU A 60 2.26 14.51 2.32
N ASN A 61 1.50 15.47 2.88
CA ASN A 61 2.04 16.38 3.89
C ASN A 61 2.33 15.63 5.19
N ALA A 62 1.43 14.73 5.60
CA ALA A 62 1.63 13.88 6.77
C ALA A 62 2.86 12.97 6.60
N ILE A 63 3.05 12.40 5.41
CA ILE A 63 4.21 11.55 5.11
C ILE A 63 5.52 12.35 5.11
N ARG A 64 5.53 13.54 4.50
CA ARG A 64 6.72 14.40 4.45
C ARG A 64 7.17 14.85 5.83
N ALA A 65 6.25 15.04 6.77
CA ALA A 65 6.55 15.42 8.15
C ALA A 65 7.32 14.35 8.95
N ILE A 66 7.32 13.08 8.52
CA ILE A 66 8.04 11.99 9.18
C ILE A 66 9.55 12.21 9.02
N ARG A 67 10.28 12.29 10.14
CA ARG A 67 11.75 12.36 10.18
C ARG A 67 12.34 10.95 10.20
N LEU A 68 13.33 10.67 9.35
CA LEU A 68 14.03 9.37 9.30
C LEU A 68 15.36 9.39 10.08
N ASP A 69 15.85 10.58 10.38
CA ASP A 69 17.15 10.87 11.00
C ASP A 69 17.13 10.80 12.53
N GLN A 70 16.01 10.40 13.15
CA GLN A 70 15.93 10.34 14.60
C GLN A 70 16.46 8.98 15.08
N PRO A 71 17.63 8.92 15.76
CA PRO A 71 18.12 7.69 16.35
C PRO A 71 17.09 7.17 17.36
N ARG A 72 16.88 5.85 17.33
CA ARG A 72 15.95 5.12 18.18
C ARG A 72 16.36 5.14 19.64
#